data_AF-A0A2D5EB09-F1
#
_entry.id   AF-A0A2D5EB09-F1
#
_cell.length_a   1.000
_cell.length_b   1.000
_cell.length_c   1.000
_cell.angle_alpha   90.00
_cell.angle_beta   90.00
_cell.angle_gamma   90.00
#
_symmetry.space_group_name_H-M   'P 1'
#
loop_
_entity.id
_entity.type
_entity.pdbx_description
1 polymer ?
#
loop_
_entity_poly.entity_id
_entity_poly.type
_entity_poly.pdbx_seq_one_letter_code
_entity_poly.pdbx_strand_id
1 'polypeptide(L)'
;MNELSVTKPYQRRRRFSREFKAQIVAQCLEPGASVSRISLDNGLNANMVRRWISEAQRADKTSATPGFVPVNLPAAPSAPSNQSVSDKRSTIRIEIPRAGGAVVVEWPAEQATQCAALLRDLLG
;
A
#
# COMPACT_ATOMS: atom_id res chain seq x y z
N MET A 1 41.39 -0.98 -23.00
CA MET A 1 40.61 -2.21 -22.73
C MET A 1 40.11 -2.13 -21.30
N ASN A 2 38.83 -2.12 -20.97
CA ASN A 2 37.62 -2.44 -21.71
C ASN A 2 36.48 -1.51 -21.29
N GLU A 3 35.65 -1.17 -22.27
CA GLU A 3 34.28 -0.74 -22.09
C GLU A 3 33.48 -1.79 -21.30
N LEU A 4 32.43 -1.33 -20.62
CA LEU A 4 31.04 -1.82 -20.74
C LEU A 4 30.27 -1.37 -19.50
N SER A 5 29.33 -0.44 -19.67
CA SER A 5 28.13 -0.38 -18.82
C SER A 5 27.03 0.32 -19.59
N VAL A 6 26.24 -0.51 -20.28
CA VAL A 6 25.03 -0.17 -21.03
C VAL A 6 24.11 0.70 -20.16
N THR A 7 23.96 1.97 -20.52
CA THR A 7 22.87 2.82 -20.05
C THR A 7 21.56 2.27 -20.60
N LYS A 8 20.90 1.40 -19.82
CA LYS A 8 19.54 0.94 -20.13
C LYS A 8 18.64 2.19 -20.23
N PRO A 9 18.08 2.53 -21.40
CA PRO A 9 17.19 3.67 -21.50
C PRO A 9 16.02 3.40 -20.55
N TYR A 10 15.75 4.34 -19.65
CA TYR A 10 14.65 4.27 -18.69
C TYR A 10 13.35 4.04 -19.48
N GLN A 11 12.89 2.79 -19.50
CA GLN A 11 11.70 2.38 -20.26
C GLN A 11 10.51 3.16 -19.71
N ARG A 12 10.02 4.11 -20.50
CA ARG A 12 8.90 4.97 -20.14
C ARG A 12 7.70 4.09 -19.80
N ARG A 13 7.23 4.15 -18.54
CA ARG A 13 6.05 3.39 -18.10
C ARG A 13 4.89 3.66 -19.05
N ARG A 14 4.36 2.60 -19.68
CA ARG A 14 3.19 2.68 -20.56
C ARG A 14 2.03 3.29 -19.76
N ARG A 15 1.49 4.42 -20.23
CA ARG A 15 0.30 5.05 -19.63
C ARG A 15 -0.92 4.55 -20.39
N PHE A 16 -1.81 3.88 -19.68
CA PHE A 16 -3.10 3.44 -20.22
C PHE A 16 -4.16 4.50 -19.91
N SER A 17 -5.04 4.77 -20.90
CA SER A 17 -6.17 5.68 -20.72
C SER A 17 -7.14 5.15 -19.66
N ARG A 18 -7.93 6.03 -19.05
CA ARG A 18 -8.92 5.63 -18.03
C ARG A 18 -9.98 4.69 -18.61
N GLU A 19 -10.41 4.97 -19.84
CA GLU A 19 -11.40 4.16 -20.56
C GLU A 19 -10.91 2.74 -20.79
N PHE A 20 -9.67 2.57 -21.26
CA PHE A 20 -9.09 1.25 -21.46
C PHE A 20 -9.02 0.46 -20.15
N LYS A 21 -8.58 1.10 -19.05
CA LYS A 21 -8.58 0.45 -17.73
C LYS A 21 -9.98 0.02 -17.30
N ALA A 22 -10.99 0.87 -17.50
CA ALA A 22 -12.37 0.59 -17.14
C ALA A 22 -12.93 -0.61 -17.94
N GLN A 23 -12.64 -0.69 -19.25
CA GLN A 23 -13.04 -1.81 -20.10
C GLN A 23 -12.43 -3.13 -19.62
N ILE A 24 -11.12 -3.14 -19.30
CA ILE A 24 -10.45 -4.34 -18.79
C ILE A 24 -11.00 -4.76 -17.43
N VAL A 25 -11.27 -3.81 -16.54
CA VAL A 25 -11.88 -4.10 -15.24
C VAL A 25 -13.30 -4.67 -15.41
N ALA A 26 -14.11 -4.09 -16.30
CA ALA A 26 -15.47 -4.57 -16.58
C ALA A 26 -15.46 -6.03 -17.08
N GLN A 27 -14.59 -6.36 -18.05
CA GLN A 27 -14.43 -7.74 -18.52
C GLN A 27 -14.01 -8.70 -17.40
N CYS A 28 -13.18 -8.25 -16.46
CA CYS A 28 -12.75 -9.07 -15.33
C CYS A 28 -13.81 -9.27 -14.25
N LEU A 29 -14.87 -8.45 -14.23
CA LEU A 29 -15.97 -8.55 -13.28
C LEU A 29 -17.09 -9.48 -13.76
N GLU A 30 -17.04 -9.96 -15.01
CA GLU A 30 -18.00 -10.94 -15.51
C GLU A 30 -17.87 -12.29 -14.78
N PRO A 31 -19.00 -12.95 -14.46
CA PRO A 31 -18.99 -14.24 -13.76
C PRO A 31 -18.30 -15.31 -14.62
N GLY A 32 -17.22 -15.90 -14.10
CA GLY A 32 -16.40 -16.89 -14.80
C GLY A 32 -15.22 -16.31 -15.58
N ALA A 33 -15.02 -14.98 -15.57
CA ALA A 33 -13.88 -14.34 -16.19
C ALA A 33 -12.57 -14.66 -15.44
N SER A 34 -11.55 -15.09 -16.18
CA SER A 34 -10.20 -15.25 -15.64
C SER A 34 -9.38 -13.99 -15.89
N VAL A 35 -9.03 -13.30 -14.81
CA VAL A 35 -8.16 -12.11 -14.84
C VAL A 35 -6.85 -12.39 -15.58
N SER A 36 -6.28 -13.58 -15.39
CA SER A 36 -5.04 -13.98 -16.07
C SER A 36 -5.24 -14.11 -17.57
N ARG A 37 -6.35 -14.73 -18.02
CA ARG A 37 -6.67 -14.87 -19.44
C ARG A 37 -6.87 -13.52 -20.11
N ILE A 38 -7.70 -12.66 -19.51
CA ILE A 38 -7.96 -11.30 -20.00
C ILE A 38 -6.66 -10.48 -20.06
N SER A 39 -5.77 -10.65 -19.07
CA SER A 39 -4.47 -9.97 -19.09
C SER A 39 -3.59 -10.44 -20.25
N LEU A 40 -3.54 -11.74 -20.54
CA LEU A 40 -2.76 -12.29 -21.65
C LEU A 40 -3.31 -11.84 -23.00
N ASP A 41 -4.63 -11.90 -23.18
CA ASP A 41 -5.30 -11.49 -24.42
C ASP A 41 -5.05 -10.01 -24.75
N ASN A 42 -4.84 -9.18 -23.73
CA ASN A 42 -4.56 -7.75 -23.87
C ASN A 42 -3.07 -7.38 -23.75
N GLY A 43 -2.16 -8.36 -23.61
CA GLY A 43 -0.73 -8.13 -23.43
C GLY A 43 -0.37 -7.35 -22.15
N LEU A 44 -1.19 -7.51 -21.10
CA LEU A 44 -1.08 -6.84 -19.81
C LEU A 44 -0.54 -7.80 -18.75
N ASN A 45 0.11 -7.25 -17.72
CA ASN A 45 0.48 -8.02 -16.55
C ASN A 45 -0.75 -8.22 -15.63
N ALA A 46 -1.06 -9.47 -15.27
CA ALA A 46 -2.17 -9.81 -14.37
C ALA A 46 -2.15 -9.03 -13.04
N ASN A 47 -0.97 -8.73 -12.48
CA ASN A 47 -0.84 -7.93 -11.27
C ASN A 47 -1.31 -6.48 -11.48
N MET A 48 -1.08 -5.92 -12.67
CA MET A 48 -1.55 -4.58 -13.01
C MET A 48 -3.08 -4.55 -13.12
N VAL A 49 -3.68 -5.58 -13.72
CA VAL A 49 -5.14 -5.71 -13.80
C VAL A 49 -5.77 -5.86 -12.42
N ARG A 50 -5.21 -6.70 -11.53
CA ARG A 50 -5.66 -6.84 -10.13
C ARG A 50 -5.62 -5.52 -9.36
N ARG A 51 -4.60 -4.70 -9.60
CA ARG A 51 -4.51 -3.36 -9.01
C ARG A 51 -5.62 -2.45 -9.52
N TRP A 52 -5.89 -2.43 -10.83
CA TRP A 52 -6.99 -1.63 -11.39
C TRP A 52 -8.36 -2.07 -10.86
N ILE A 53 -8.60 -3.37 -10.72
CA ILE A 53 -9.83 -3.89 -10.09
C ILE A 53 -9.97 -3.37 -8.65
N SER A 54 -8.89 -3.42 -7.87
CA SER A 54 -8.89 -2.93 -6.49
C SER A 54 -9.09 -1.41 -6.40
N GLU A 55 -8.54 -0.65 -7.34
CA GLU A 55 -8.72 0.80 -7.44
C GLU A 55 -10.17 1.15 -7.81
N ALA A 56 -10.78 0.41 -8.75
CA ALA A 56 -12.18 0.58 -9.14
C ALA A 56 -13.14 0.27 -7.98
N GLN A 57 -12.94 -0.85 -7.27
CA GLN A 57 -13.75 -1.18 -6.09
C GLN A 57 -13.63 -0.14 -4.96
N ARG A 58 -12.45 0.47 -4.80
CA ARG A 58 -12.28 1.56 -3.83
C ARG A 58 -13.03 2.81 -4.28
N ALA A 59 -12.96 3.16 -5.57
CA ALA A 59 -13.70 4.28 -6.13
C ALA A 59 -15.21 4.13 -5.91
N ASP A 60 -15.76 2.94 -6.16
CA ASP A 60 -17.17 2.62 -5.90
C ASP A 60 -17.54 2.71 -4.41
N LYS A 61 -16.62 2.28 -3.53
CA LYS A 61 -16.80 2.34 -2.07
C LYS A 61 -16.64 3.75 -1.49
N THR A 62 -16.02 4.69 -2.19
CA THR A 62 -15.90 6.09 -1.72
C THR A 62 -17.24 6.85 -1.69
N SER A 63 -18.33 6.26 -2.19
CA SER A 63 -19.69 6.76 -1.95
C SER A 63 -20.26 6.35 -0.58
N ALA A 64 -19.65 5.35 0.08
CA ALA A 64 -19.94 5.02 1.47
C ALA A 64 -18.98 5.79 2.36
N THR A 65 -19.44 6.95 2.86
CA THR A 65 -18.85 7.62 4.01
C THR A 65 -18.49 6.55 5.06
N PRO A 66 -17.26 6.49 5.61
CA PRO A 66 -16.97 5.58 6.71
C PRO A 66 -17.85 6.01 7.90
N GLY A 67 -19.01 5.39 8.03
CA GLY A 67 -19.94 5.63 9.11
C GLY A 67 -19.35 5.05 10.38
N PHE A 68 -19.07 5.92 11.35
CA PHE A 68 -18.81 5.47 12.71
C PHE A 68 -20.10 4.81 13.21
N VAL A 69 -20.04 3.52 13.50
CA VAL A 69 -21.13 2.81 14.19
C VAL A 69 -20.91 3.02 15.68
N PRO A 70 -21.76 3.78 16.38
CA PRO A 70 -21.63 3.94 17.82
C PRO A 70 -21.93 2.60 18.50
N VAL A 71 -20.93 2.04 19.16
CA VAL A 71 -21.08 0.89 20.05
C VAL A 71 -21.45 1.43 21.42
N ASN A 72 -22.70 1.23 21.84
CA ASN A 72 -23.15 1.58 23.18
C ASN A 72 -22.57 0.57 24.19
N LEU A 73 -21.56 0.99 24.95
CA LEU A 73 -21.09 0.24 26.12
C LEU A 73 -21.99 0.52 27.33
N PRO A 74 -22.41 -0.49 28.10
CA PRO A 74 -23.12 -0.26 29.35
C PRO A 74 -22.22 0.47 30.35
N ALA A 75 -22.77 1.51 30.97
CA ALA A 75 -22.06 2.36 31.93
C ALA A 75 -21.60 1.54 33.14
N ALA A 76 -20.29 1.43 33.33
CA ALA A 76 -19.70 0.97 34.58
C ALA A 76 -19.64 2.16 35.57
N PRO A 77 -19.94 1.93 36.86
CA PRO A 77 -20.02 3.00 37.85
C PRO A 77 -18.65 3.65 38.09
N SER A 78 -18.71 4.96 38.26
CA SER A 78 -17.64 5.93 38.43
C SER A 78 -16.62 5.53 39.50
N ALA A 79 -15.34 5.53 39.15
CA ALA A 79 -14.24 5.65 40.09
C ALA A 79 -13.29 6.78 39.62
N PRO A 80 -12.67 7.52 40.55
CA PRO A 80 -12.20 8.88 40.29
C PRO A 80 -10.92 8.93 39.45
N SER A 81 -10.80 10.06 38.77
CA SER A 81 -9.64 10.54 38.03
C SER A 81 -8.30 10.19 38.70
N ASN A 82 -7.47 9.44 37.98
CA ASN A 82 -6.03 9.49 38.17
C ASN A 82 -5.42 10.02 36.87
N GLN A 83 -4.80 11.20 36.97
CA GLN A 83 -3.95 11.76 35.93
C GLN A 83 -2.71 10.89 35.74
N SER A 84 -2.02 11.10 34.61
CA SER A 84 -0.74 10.52 34.19
C SER A 84 -0.91 9.21 33.40
N VAL A 85 -0.57 9.12 32.11
CA VAL A 85 0.64 9.60 31.46
C VAL A 85 0.39 9.96 29.99
N SER A 86 0.95 11.09 29.59
CA SER A 86 1.42 11.34 28.24
C SER A 86 2.32 10.18 27.80
N ASP A 87 1.82 9.25 26.98
CA ASP A 87 2.67 8.26 26.31
C ASP A 87 1.95 7.71 25.06
N LYS A 88 1.55 8.63 24.16
CA LYS A 88 1.33 8.27 22.75
C LYS A 88 2.71 7.97 22.14
N ARG A 89 3.33 6.85 22.51
CA ARG A 89 4.59 6.39 21.90
C ARG A 89 4.30 5.99 20.46
N SER A 90 4.34 7.00 19.60
CA SER A 90 4.30 6.82 18.16
C SER A 90 5.50 5.96 17.80
N THR A 91 5.32 4.88 17.05
CA THR A 91 6.42 4.01 16.61
C THR A 91 6.55 4.14 15.10
N ILE A 92 7.77 4.35 14.62
CA ILE A 92 8.15 4.36 13.21
C ILE A 92 8.37 2.91 12.80
N ARG A 93 7.65 2.44 11.79
CA ARG A 93 7.80 1.09 11.22
C ARG A 93 8.27 1.18 9.78
N ILE A 94 9.40 0.54 9.48
CA ILE A 94 10.01 0.50 8.15
C ILE A 94 10.03 -0.95 7.69
N GLU A 95 9.43 -1.22 6.54
CA GLU A 95 9.40 -2.55 5.93
C GLU A 95 10.23 -2.56 4.65
N ILE A 96 11.25 -3.40 4.61
CA ILE A 96 12.16 -3.55 3.47
C ILE A 96 11.90 -4.92 2.84
N PRO A 97 11.21 -4.99 1.68
CA PRO A 97 10.96 -6.25 1.00
C PRO A 97 12.27 -6.82 0.42
N ARG A 98 12.63 -8.06 0.79
CA ARG A 98 13.74 -8.82 0.21
C ARG A 98 13.25 -10.14 -0.36
N ALA A 99 14.03 -10.75 -1.26
CA ALA A 99 13.69 -12.00 -1.93
C ALA A 99 13.49 -13.21 -0.97
N GLY A 100 14.01 -13.14 0.26
CA GLY A 100 13.87 -14.17 1.30
C GLY A 100 12.92 -13.81 2.45
N GLY A 101 12.16 -12.72 2.35
CA GLY A 101 11.26 -12.23 3.41
C GLY A 101 11.42 -10.73 3.67
N ALA A 102 10.35 -10.09 4.15
CA ALA A 102 10.39 -8.68 4.49
C ALA A 102 11.12 -8.47 5.82
N VAL A 103 12.09 -7.55 5.84
CA VAL A 103 12.75 -7.11 7.07
C VAL A 103 11.94 -5.95 7.62
N VAL A 104 11.37 -6.12 8.82
CA VAL A 104 10.62 -5.08 9.51
C VAL A 104 11.48 -4.50 10.63
N VAL A 105 11.64 -3.19 10.62
CA VAL A 105 12.33 -2.42 11.67
C VAL A 105 11.28 -1.56 12.37
N GLU A 106 11.16 -1.73 13.69
CA GLU A 106 10.29 -0.91 14.54
C GLU A 106 11.15 -0.02 15.44
N TRP A 107 10.86 1.28 15.46
CA TRP A 107 11.65 2.28 16.17
C TRP A 107 10.72 3.24 16.95
N PRO A 108 10.98 3.55 18.22
CA PRO A 108 10.26 4.60 18.94
C PRO A 108 10.39 5.99 18.25
N ALA A 109 9.29 6.72 18.07
CA ALA A 109 9.33 8.04 17.41
C ALA A 109 10.20 9.07 18.15
N GLU A 110 10.42 8.91 19.45
CA GLU A 110 11.33 9.74 20.24
C GLU A 110 12.77 9.72 19.70
N GLN A 111 13.15 8.63 19.04
CA GLN A 111 14.48 8.43 18.49
C GLN A 111 14.48 8.51 16.95
N ALA A 112 13.52 9.24 16.36
CA ALA A 112 13.42 9.44 14.90
C ALA A 112 14.73 9.94 14.26
N THR A 113 15.48 10.78 14.97
CA THR A 113 16.77 11.31 14.51
C THR A 113 17.81 10.19 14.32
N GLN A 114 17.81 9.20 15.20
CA GLN A 114 18.71 8.04 15.11
C GLN A 114 18.29 7.10 13.98
N CYS A 115 16.97 6.91 13.79
CA CYS A 115 16.43 6.20 12.63
C CYS A 115 16.88 6.88 11.32
N ALA A 116 16.81 8.22 11.23
CA ALA A 116 17.22 8.97 10.05
C ALA A 116 18.74 8.88 9.79
N ALA A 117 19.56 8.85 10.85
CA ALA A 117 21.00 8.66 10.73
C ALA A 117 21.35 7.27 10.17
N LEU A 118 20.70 6.22 10.69
CA LEU A 118 20.88 4.85 10.20
C LEU A 118 20.45 4.70 8.75
N LEU A 119 19.32 5.30 8.35
CA LEU A 119 18.88 5.28 6.95
C LEU A 119 19.85 6.03 6.02
N ARG A 120 20.47 7.10 6.48
CA ARG A 120 21.48 7.82 5.69
C ARG A 120 22.76 7.02 5.51
N ASP A 121 23.20 6.28 6.52
CA ASP A 121 24.36 5.39 6.44
C ASP A 121 24.11 4.20 5.50
N LEU A 122 22.88 3.67 5.48
CA LEU A 122 22.50 2.57 4.59
C LEU A 122 22.28 2.98 3.13
N LEU A 123 21.98 4.26 2.86
CA LEU A 123 21.63 4.77 1.52
C LEU A 123 22.69 5.72 0.91
N GLY A 124 23.66 6.15 1.71
CA GLY A 124 24.82 6.93 1.27
C GLY A 124 25.95 6.05 0.77
#